data_AF-A0A3B0S580-F1
#
_entry.id   AF-A0A3B0S580-F1
#
_cell.length_a   1.000
_cell.length_b   1.000
_cell.length_c   1.000
_cell.angle_alpha   90.00
_cell.angle_beta   90.00
_cell.angle_gamma   90.00
#
_symmetry.space_group_name_H-M   'P 1'
#
loop_
_entity.id
_entity.type
_entity.pdbx_description
1 polymer ?
#
loop_
_entity_poly.entity_id
_entity_poly.type
_entity_poly.pdbx_seq_one_letter_code
_entity_poly.pdbx_strand_id
1 'polypeptide(L)'
;MEDLQYIIGIGFSGADVGRAIFLAFVFAMYAKKDTNIWTVALIALAIDRTIWPITAMAISGAEVQAIIASTGALFTTLLDDLGIYIVRYLGIVVMISGFIGLRTGVHKFMPKKRKTAHA
;
A
#
# COMPACT_ATOMS: atom_id res chain seq x y z
N MET A 1 20.90 14.27 5.80
CA MET A 1 19.74 14.84 5.06
C MET A 1 19.65 14.25 3.66
N GLU A 2 20.77 14.13 2.95
CA GLU A 2 20.84 13.45 1.64
C GLU A 2 20.45 11.97 1.71
N ASP A 3 20.91 11.22 2.73
CA ASP A 3 20.54 9.80 2.89
C ASP A 3 19.03 9.59 3.09
N LEU A 4 18.36 10.47 3.83
CA LEU A 4 16.92 10.37 4.03
C LEU A 4 16.15 10.69 2.75
N GLN A 5 16.59 11.69 1.98
CA GLN A 5 16.01 12.01 0.68
C GLN A 5 16.23 10.89 -0.33
N TYR A 6 17.40 10.24 -0.30
CA TYR A 6 17.72 9.07 -1.12
C TYR A 6 16.84 7.87 -0.76
N ILE A 7 16.68 7.56 0.53
CA ILE A 7 15.81 6.47 1.01
C ILE A 7 14.35 6.74 0.66
N ILE A 8 13.87 7.98 0.81
CA ILE A 8 12.51 8.36 0.40
C ILE A 8 12.36 8.25 -1.12
N GLY A 9 13.34 8.72 -1.89
CA GLY A 9 13.36 8.66 -3.35
C GLY A 9 13.32 7.22 -3.88
N ILE A 10 14.08 6.31 -3.28
CA ILE A 10 14.06 4.88 -3.63
C ILE A 10 12.78 4.21 -3.13
N GLY A 11 12.37 4.52 -1.90
CA GLY A 11 11.14 4.01 -1.30
C GLY A 11 9.88 4.36 -2.10
N PHE A 12 9.91 5.42 -2.88
CA PHE A 12 8.83 5.88 -3.76
C PHE A 12 9.32 6.12 -5.19
N SER A 13 10.08 5.19 -5.77
CA SER A 13 10.58 5.28 -7.14
C SER A 13 9.56 4.76 -8.18
N GLY A 14 9.20 5.61 -9.16
CA GLY A 14 8.54 5.20 -10.41
C GLY A 14 7.23 4.42 -10.26
N ALA A 15 7.16 3.23 -10.88
CA ALA A 15 5.96 2.38 -10.93
C ALA A 15 5.48 1.90 -9.55
N ASP A 16 6.35 1.88 -8.55
CA ASP A 16 5.98 1.52 -7.18
C ASP A 16 4.98 2.49 -6.54
N VAL A 17 5.10 3.78 -6.83
CA VAL A 17 4.26 4.81 -6.22
C VAL A 17 2.82 4.66 -6.66
N GLY A 18 2.60 4.44 -7.95
CA GLY A 18 1.26 4.22 -8.50
C GLY A 18 0.59 2.99 -7.88
N ARG A 19 1.35 1.91 -7.67
CA ARG A 19 0.85 0.69 -7.00
C ARG A 19 0.52 0.93 -5.53
N ALA A 20 1.41 1.60 -4.80
CA ALA A 20 1.20 1.94 -3.41
C ALA A 20 -0.05 2.83 -3.23
N ILE A 21 -0.25 3.82 -4.12
CA ILE A 21 -1.44 4.67 -4.15
C ILE A 21 -2.69 3.81 -4.42
N PHE A 22 -2.66 2.93 -5.41
CA PHE A 22 -3.78 2.05 -5.75
C PHE A 22 -4.16 1.14 -4.58
N LEU A 23 -3.18 0.46 -3.97
CA LEU A 23 -3.40 -0.38 -2.80
C LEU A 23 -3.96 0.44 -1.64
N ALA A 24 -3.36 1.59 -1.33
CA ALA A 24 -3.82 2.46 -0.25
C ALA A 24 -5.27 2.93 -0.48
N PHE A 25 -5.64 3.26 -1.72
CA PHE A 25 -7.00 3.60 -2.09
C PHE A 25 -7.97 2.44 -1.87
N VAL A 26 -7.65 1.26 -2.40
CA VAL A 26 -8.48 0.05 -2.26
C VAL A 26 -8.69 -0.27 -0.77
N PHE A 27 -7.61 -0.34 0.01
CA PHE A 27 -7.69 -0.61 1.44
C PHE A 27 -8.47 0.45 2.21
N ALA A 28 -8.30 1.73 1.88
CA ALA A 28 -9.06 2.82 2.50
C ALA A 28 -10.56 2.73 2.22
N MET A 29 -10.96 2.25 1.04
CA MET A 29 -12.38 2.08 0.68
C MET A 29 -13.04 0.94 1.46
N TYR A 30 -12.31 -0.15 1.71
CA TYR A 30 -12.81 -1.28 2.49
C TYR A 30 -12.62 -1.12 4.02
N ALA A 31 -11.83 -0.14 4.47
CA ALA A 31 -11.63 0.13 5.89
C ALA A 31 -12.93 0.57 6.58
N LYS A 32 -13.25 -0.08 7.70
CA LYS A 32 -14.32 0.28 8.64
C LYS A 32 -13.82 1.36 9.60
N LYS A 33 -14.73 1.97 10.38
CA LYS A 33 -14.38 3.01 11.36
C LYS A 33 -13.33 2.56 12.39
N ASP A 34 -13.41 1.31 12.82
CA ASP A 34 -12.52 0.75 13.87
C ASP A 34 -11.35 -0.05 13.29
N THR A 35 -11.08 0.11 11.98
CA THR A 35 -10.00 -0.61 11.32
C THR A 35 -8.65 -0.10 11.81
N ASN A 36 -7.81 -1.00 12.30
CA ASN A 36 -6.42 -0.70 12.65
C ASN A 36 -5.60 -0.41 11.38
N ILE A 37 -5.37 0.88 11.10
CA ILE A 37 -4.69 1.36 9.89
C ILE A 37 -3.27 0.80 9.79
N TRP A 38 -2.58 0.64 10.91
CA TRP A 38 -1.21 0.11 10.94
C TRP A 38 -1.18 -1.34 10.43
N THR A 39 -2.08 -2.19 10.92
CA THR A 39 -2.20 -3.57 10.44
C THR A 39 -2.55 -3.62 8.96
N VAL A 40 -3.48 -2.77 8.50
CA VAL A 40 -3.87 -2.73 7.10
C VAL A 40 -2.72 -2.25 6.20
N ALA A 41 -1.97 -1.24 6.63
CA ALA A 41 -0.80 -0.77 5.92
C ALA A 41 0.30 -1.84 5.85
N LEU A 42 0.43 -2.68 6.88
CA LEU A 42 1.41 -3.76 6.91
C LEU A 42 1.03 -4.84 5.90
N ILE A 43 -0.25 -5.18 5.81
CA ILE A 43 -0.78 -6.10 4.80
C ILE A 43 -0.57 -5.51 3.40
N ALA A 44 -0.87 -4.22 3.20
CA ALA A 44 -0.66 -3.56 1.91
C ALA A 44 0.82 -3.57 1.49
N LEU A 45 1.74 -3.31 2.43
CA LEU A 45 3.18 -3.41 2.19
C LEU A 45 3.60 -4.85 1.83
N ALA A 46 3.08 -5.85 2.54
CA ALA A 46 3.36 -7.25 2.25
C ALA A 46 2.91 -7.62 0.84
N ILE A 47 1.70 -7.21 0.43
CA ILE A 47 1.18 -7.44 -0.93
C ILE A 47 2.07 -6.76 -1.98
N ASP A 48 2.44 -5.50 -1.74
CA ASP A 48 3.28 -4.72 -2.65
C ASP A 48 4.67 -5.35 -2.85
N ARG A 49 5.26 -5.92 -1.79
CA ARG A 49 6.62 -6.48 -1.82
C ARG A 49 6.70 -7.96 -2.14
N THR A 50 5.63 -8.74 -1.95
CA THR A 50 5.65 -10.19 -2.18
C THR A 50 4.79 -10.58 -3.36
N ILE A 51 3.50 -10.24 -3.34
CA ILE A 51 2.55 -10.68 -4.36
C ILE A 51 2.85 -10.02 -5.70
N TRP A 52 3.19 -8.73 -5.71
CA TRP A 52 3.38 -8.02 -6.97
C TRP A 52 4.61 -8.47 -7.75
N PRO A 53 5.81 -8.63 -7.16
CA PRO A 53 6.97 -9.17 -7.88
C PRO A 53 6.74 -10.58 -8.38
N ILE A 54 6.12 -11.45 -7.57
CA ILE A 54 5.79 -12.83 -7.96
C ILE A 54 4.83 -12.84 -9.15
N THR A 55 3.78 -12.02 -9.10
CA THR A 55 2.78 -11.92 -10.17
C THR A 55 3.41 -11.37 -11.45
N ALA A 56 4.29 -10.37 -11.34
CA ALA A 56 5.01 -9.82 -12.50
C ALA A 56 5.91 -10.86 -13.17
N MET A 57 6.65 -11.65 -12.38
CA MET A 57 7.50 -12.73 -12.89
C MET A 57 6.69 -13.88 -13.50
N ALA A 58 5.56 -14.24 -12.90
CA ALA A 58 4.66 -15.25 -13.44
C ALA A 58 4.07 -14.81 -14.79
N ILE A 59 3.63 -13.55 -14.91
CA ILE A 59 3.07 -13.00 -16.17
C ILE A 59 4.14 -12.90 -17.25
N SER A 60 5.41 -12.63 -16.89
CA SER A 60 6.52 -12.60 -17.85
C SER A 60 6.96 -14.00 -18.30
N GLY A 61 6.32 -15.08 -17.83
CA GLY A 61 6.66 -16.45 -18.17
C GLY A 61 7.93 -16.97 -17.49
N ALA A 62 8.32 -16.39 -16.35
CA ALA A 62 9.49 -16.85 -15.60
C ALA A 62 9.28 -18.27 -15.07
N GLU A 63 10.35 -19.07 -15.07
CA GLU A 63 10.30 -20.42 -14.50
C GLU A 63 10.02 -20.39 -13.00
N VAL A 64 9.31 -21.40 -12.50
CA VAL A 64 8.95 -21.54 -11.07
C VAL A 64 10.19 -21.48 -10.17
N GLN A 65 11.33 -21.99 -10.63
CA GLN A 65 12.61 -21.95 -9.92
C GLN A 65 13.12 -20.51 -9.74
N ALA A 66 12.95 -19.65 -10.75
CA ALA A 66 13.31 -18.24 -10.67
C ALA A 66 12.39 -17.47 -9.70
N ILE A 67 11.10 -17.81 -9.65
CA ILE A 67 10.13 -17.23 -8.69
C ILE A 67 10.49 -17.61 -7.25
N ILE A 68 10.88 -18.88 -7.02
CA ILE A 68 11.33 -19.34 -5.70
C ILE A 68 12.64 -18.67 -5.31
N ALA A 69 13.61 -18.57 -6.24
CA ALA A 69 14.88 -17.89 -5.99
C ALA A 69 14.70 -16.40 -5.68
N SER A 70 13.82 -15.69 -6.40
CA SER A 70 13.53 -14.29 -6.12
C SER A 70 12.86 -14.10 -4.76
N THR A 71 11.99 -15.03 -4.38
CA THR A 71 11.33 -15.02 -3.07
C THR A 71 12.34 -15.27 -1.95
N GLY A 72 13.29 -16.18 -2.17
CA GLY A 72 14.41 -16.41 -1.26
C GLY A 72 15.31 -15.18 -1.11
N ALA A 73 15.57 -14.46 -2.20
CA ALA A 73 16.39 -13.25 -2.20
C ALA A 73 15.78 -12.12 -1.35
N LEU A 74 14.44 -12.01 -1.30
CA LEU A 74 13.74 -11.03 -0.45
C LEU A 74 14.06 -11.20 1.03
N PHE A 75 14.30 -12.42 1.50
CA PHE A 75 14.65 -12.68 2.90
C PHE A 75 16.12 -12.38 3.19
N THR A 76 17.00 -12.51 2.21
CA THR A 76 18.44 -12.27 2.40
C THR A 76 18.79 -10.78 2.45
N THR A 77 18.06 -9.92 1.72
CA THR A 77 18.30 -8.46 1.74
C THR A 77 17.38 -7.71 2.70
N LEU A 78 16.58 -8.43 3.49
CA LEU A 78 15.49 -7.85 4.29
C LEU A 78 15.99 -6.81 5.31
N LEU A 79 17.15 -7.05 5.92
CA LEU A 79 17.77 -6.14 6.88
C LEU A 79 18.42 -4.93 6.21
N ASP A 80 19.02 -5.14 5.03
CA ASP A 80 19.67 -4.07 4.26
C ASP A 80 18.62 -3.08 3.72
N ASP A 81 17.45 -3.59 3.34
CA ASP A 81 16.34 -2.80 2.81
C ASP A 81 15.36 -2.30 3.90
N LEU A 82 15.64 -2.57 5.18
CA LEU A 82 14.71 -2.29 6.29
C LEU A 82 14.31 -0.80 6.35
N GLY A 83 15.26 0.11 6.11
CA GLY A 83 15.00 1.54 6.07
C GLY A 83 14.00 1.94 4.97
N ILE A 84 14.12 1.30 3.80
CA ILE A 84 13.20 1.51 2.67
C ILE A 84 11.81 0.97 3.02
N TYR A 85 11.74 -0.19 3.69
CA TYR A 85 10.46 -0.78 4.11
C TYR A 85 9.75 0.06 5.16
N ILE A 86 10.47 0.61 6.13
CA ILE A 86 9.89 1.51 7.15
C ILE A 86 9.33 2.76 6.48
N VAL A 87 10.09 3.40 5.60
CA VAL A 87 9.64 4.62 4.91
C VAL A 87 8.42 4.33 4.04
N ARG A 88 8.42 3.23 3.28
CA ARG A 88 7.27 2.83 2.46
C ARG A 88 6.05 2.51 3.33
N TYR A 89 6.24 1.79 4.42
CA TYR A 89 5.18 1.50 5.39
C TYR A 89 4.52 2.77 5.92
N LEU A 90 5.32 3.73 6.38
CA LEU A 90 4.81 5.01 6.88
C LEU A 90 4.07 5.79 5.81
N GLY A 91 4.58 5.83 4.58
CA GLY A 91 3.86 6.49 3.49
C GLY A 91 2.54 5.81 3.14
N ILE A 92 2.46 4.47 3.17
CA ILE A 92 1.20 3.74 2.99
C ILE A 92 0.20 4.08 4.10
N VAL A 93 0.65 4.14 5.37
CA VAL A 93 -0.19 4.56 6.51
C VAL A 93 -0.77 5.95 6.27
N VAL A 94 0.05 6.90 5.84
CA VAL A 94 -0.37 8.27 5.53
C VAL A 94 -1.37 8.29 4.38
N MET A 95 -1.12 7.55 3.29
CA MET A 95 -2.02 7.48 2.14
C MET A 95 -3.38 6.88 2.51
N ILE A 96 -3.41 5.75 3.23
CA ILE A 96 -4.67 5.12 3.67
C ILE A 96 -5.45 6.08 4.55
N SER A 97 -4.78 6.71 5.53
CA SER A 97 -5.40 7.69 6.42
C SER A 97 -5.97 8.88 5.65
N GLY A 98 -5.22 9.39 4.67
CA GLY A 98 -5.63 10.46 3.79
C GLY A 98 -6.89 10.10 2.98
N PHE A 99 -6.93 8.92 2.37
CA PHE A 99 -8.11 8.45 1.64
C PHE A 99 -9.33 8.21 2.53
N ILE A 100 -9.15 7.68 3.75
CA ILE A 100 -10.25 7.55 4.73
C ILE A 100 -10.79 8.94 5.10
N GLY A 101 -9.89 9.91 5.33
CA GLY A 101 -10.23 11.30 5.60
C GLY A 101 -11.02 11.94 4.46
N LEU A 102 -10.54 11.79 3.21
CA LEU A 102 -11.22 12.25 2.00
C LEU A 102 -12.60 11.62 1.86
N ARG A 103 -12.71 10.29 1.97
CA ARG A 103 -14.00 9.56 1.91
C ARG A 103 -14.99 10.11 2.94
N THR A 104 -14.53 10.30 4.17
CA THR A 104 -15.37 10.80 5.27
C THR A 104 -15.76 12.27 5.04
N GLY A 105 -14.86 13.09 4.51
CA GLY A 105 -15.12 14.46 4.11
C GLY A 105 -16.19 14.55 3.02
N VAL A 106 -16.04 13.78 1.93
CA VAL A 106 -17.01 13.72 0.83
C VAL A 106 -18.40 13.31 1.34
N HIS A 107 -18.48 12.32 2.23
CA HIS A 107 -19.77 11.93 2.83
C HIS A 107 -20.41 13.03 3.71
N LYS A 108 -19.63 13.96 4.27
CA LYS A 108 -20.17 15.11 5.01
C LYS A 108 -20.70 16.20 4.08
N PHE A 109 -20.12 16.35 2.89
CA PHE A 109 -20.54 17.33 1.88
C PHE A 109 -21.64 16.81 0.96
N MET A 110 -21.84 15.49 0.84
CA MET A 110 -22.98 14.95 0.12
C MET A 110 -24.28 15.21 0.92
N PRO A 111 -25.31 15.79 0.29
CA PRO A 111 -26.58 16.04 0.96
C PRO A 111 -27.15 14.71 1.46
N LYS A 112 -27.49 14.64 2.75
CA LYS A 112 -28.21 13.48 3.31
C LYS A 112 -29.45 13.28 2.45
N LYS A 113 -29.53 12.15 1.72
CA LYS A 113 -30.80 11.73 1.10
C LYS A 113 -31.84 11.74 2.23
N ARG A 114 -32.73 12.73 2.17
CA ARG A 114 -33.87 12.88 3.07
C ARG A 114 -34.63 11.56 2.91
N LYS A 115 -34.58 10.70 3.93
CA LYS A 115 -35.52 9.57 4.00
C LYS A 115 -36.89 10.23 3.95
N THR A 116 -37.58 10.10 2.83
CA THR A 116 -38.98 10.44 2.73
C THR A 116 -39.67 9.58 3.78
N ALA A 117 -40.11 10.25 4.85
CA ALA A 117 -41.07 9.68 5.76
C ALA A 117 -42.33 9.44 4.92
N HIS A 118 -42.54 8.18 4.53
CA HIS A 118 -43.88 7.76 4.17
C HIS A 118 -44.62 7.49 5.48
N ALA A 119 -45.63 8.33 5.65
CA ALA A 119 -46.66 8.32 6.69
C ALA A 119 -47.50 7.04 6.63
#